data_AF-A0A8S2JZQ6-F1
#
_entry.id   AF-A0A8S2JZQ6-F1
#
_cell.length_a   1.000
_cell.length_b   1.000
_cell.length_c   1.000
_cell.angle_alpha   90.00
_cell.angle_beta   90.00
_cell.angle_gamma   90.00
#
_symmetry.space_group_name_H-M   'P 1'
#
loop_
_entity.id
_entity.type
_entity.pdbx_description
1 polymer ?
#
loop_
_entity_poly.entity_id
_entity_poly.type
_entity_poly.pdbx_seq_one_letter_code
_entity_poly.pdbx_strand_id
1 'polypeptide(L)'
;MYQLDALVIANQAPDKALFNIVERCLPSMSHDLAGLILIYDHFGKHLNDTELTEHTELEKENFKVTEVWSINVFDEYPVVAEYINPLQFTDDQLEMVDSTLALNNTLDRYIN
;
A
#
# COMPACT_ATOMS: atom_id res chain seq x y z
N MET A 1 -37.19 -7.49 4.66
CA MET A 1 -36.72 -8.17 5.88
C MET A 1 -35.63 -9.12 5.46
N TYR A 2 -34.35 -8.76 5.63
CA TYR A 2 -33.23 -9.61 5.22
C TYR A 2 -32.82 -10.49 6.40
N GLN A 3 -32.81 -11.81 6.17
CA GLN A 3 -32.26 -12.80 7.10
C GLN A 3 -30.77 -12.92 6.82
N LEU A 4 -29.96 -12.36 7.72
CA LEU A 4 -28.52 -12.59 7.75
C LEU A 4 -28.25 -13.49 8.95
N ASP A 5 -28.02 -14.78 8.72
CA ASP A 5 -27.89 -15.76 9.80
C ASP A 5 -26.51 -15.74 10.49
N ALA A 6 -25.46 -15.22 9.84
CA ALA A 6 -24.21 -14.80 10.48
C ALA A 6 -23.34 -13.97 9.53
N LEU A 7 -22.68 -12.93 10.05
CA LEU A 7 -21.57 -12.22 9.41
C LEU A 7 -20.30 -12.56 10.17
N VAL A 8 -19.38 -13.26 9.52
CA VAL A 8 -18.09 -13.62 10.11
C VAL A 8 -17.01 -12.77 9.45
N ILE A 9 -16.46 -11.83 10.22
CA ILE A 9 -15.30 -11.02 9.81
C ILE A 9 -14.09 -11.62 10.51
N ALA A 10 -13.25 -12.30 9.74
CA ALA A 10 -11.98 -12.82 10.24
C ALA A 10 -10.95 -11.70 10.19
N ASN A 11 -10.55 -11.18 11.36
CA ASN A 11 -9.43 -10.26 11.46
C ASN A 11 -8.14 -11.05 11.80
N GLN A 12 -7.00 -10.62 11.28
CA GLN A 12 -5.72 -11.27 11.60
C GLN A 12 -5.37 -10.97 13.07
N ALA A 13 -5.13 -12.00 13.87
CA ALA A 13 -4.67 -11.83 15.25
C ALA A 13 -3.26 -11.20 15.28
N PRO A 14 -2.83 -10.52 16.36
CA PRO A 14 -1.50 -9.88 16.42
C PRO A 14 -0.34 -10.83 16.11
N ASP A 15 -0.46 -12.09 16.52
CA ASP A 15 0.53 -13.15 16.27
C ASP A 15 0.53 -13.61 14.80
N LYS A 16 -0.50 -13.23 14.05
CA LYS A 16 -0.61 -13.43 12.60
C LYS A 16 -0.09 -12.26 11.77
N ALA A 17 0.39 -11.18 12.39
CA ALA A 17 1.16 -10.16 11.69
C ALA A 17 2.40 -10.75 10.99
N LEU A 18 3.00 -11.78 11.60
CA LEU A 18 4.07 -12.57 10.97
C LEU A 18 3.63 -13.23 9.66
N PHE A 19 2.32 -13.49 9.50
CA PHE A 19 1.74 -14.11 8.32
C PHE A 19 1.17 -13.10 7.31
N ASN A 20 0.94 -11.85 7.69
CA ASN A 20 0.57 -10.79 6.76
C ASN A 20 1.85 -10.14 6.20
N ILE A 21 2.06 -10.23 4.88
CA ILE A 21 3.25 -9.65 4.25
C ILE A 21 3.33 -8.13 4.46
N VAL A 22 2.18 -7.44 4.45
CA VAL A 22 2.12 -5.99 4.65
C VAL A 22 2.58 -5.64 6.07
N GLU A 23 2.03 -6.30 7.08
CA GLU A 23 2.40 -6.06 8.48
C GLU A 23 3.84 -6.50 8.80
N ARG A 24 4.37 -7.52 8.10
CA ARG A 24 5.76 -7.95 8.24
C ARG A 24 6.75 -6.95 7.64
N CYS A 25 6.40 -6.30 6.54
CA CYS A 25 7.24 -5.31 5.87
C CYS A 25 7.15 -3.91 6.50
N LEU A 26 6.00 -3.60 7.13
CA LEU A 26 5.71 -2.29 7.68
C LEU A 26 6.79 -1.75 8.65
N PRO A 27 7.37 -2.54 9.59
CA PRO A 27 8.42 -2.05 10.48
C PRO A 27 9.64 -1.55 9.72
N SER A 28 10.13 -2.32 8.74
CA SER A 28 11.29 -1.94 7.92
C SER A 28 10.99 -0.74 7.03
N MET A 29 9.84 -0.74 6.34
CA MET A 29 9.44 0.40 5.49
C MET A 29 9.28 1.69 6.28
N SER A 30 8.71 1.60 7.50
CA SER A 30 8.55 2.76 8.38
C SER A 30 9.88 3.27 8.93
N HIS A 31 10.83 2.37 9.21
CA HIS A 31 12.17 2.73 9.66
C HIS A 31 12.93 3.52 8.58
N ASP A 32 12.85 3.11 7.32
CA ASP A 32 13.53 3.80 6.22
C ASP A 32 12.92 5.18 5.95
N LEU A 33 11.61 5.33 6.13
CA LEU A 33 10.94 6.64 6.09
C LEU A 33 11.32 7.52 7.27
N ALA A 34 11.51 6.96 8.47
CA ALA A 34 11.81 7.74 9.67
C ALA A 34 13.14 8.51 9.56
N GLY A 35 14.07 8.04 8.71
CA GLY A 35 15.32 8.73 8.39
C GLY A 35 15.19 9.84 7.33
N LEU A 36 14.05 9.92 6.64
CA LEU A 36 13.81 10.88 5.58
C LEU A 36 13.37 12.23 6.16
N ILE A 37 14.19 13.26 5.99
CA ILE A 37 13.86 14.63 6.39
C ILE A 37 13.47 15.40 5.12
N LEU A 38 12.17 15.67 4.97
CA LEU A 38 11.65 16.55 3.93
C LEU A 38 11.61 17.99 4.44
N ILE A 39 11.99 18.94 3.60
CA ILE A 39 11.88 20.37 3.90
C ILE A 39 10.38 20.74 3.95
N TYR A 40 10.00 21.73 4.75
CA TYR A 40 8.63 22.24 4.74
C TYR A 40 8.19 22.60 3.31
N ASP A 41 7.01 22.13 2.92
CA ASP A 41 6.42 22.35 1.60
C ASP A 41 7.25 21.81 0.41
N HIS A 42 8.02 20.74 0.63
CA HIS A 42 8.93 20.16 -0.39
C HIS A 42 8.26 19.87 -1.74
N PHE A 43 7.01 19.39 -1.73
CA PHE A 43 6.23 19.08 -2.94
C PHE A 43 5.13 20.11 -3.25
N GLY A 44 5.07 21.20 -2.49
CA GLY A 44 4.04 22.24 -2.64
C GLY A 44 2.63 21.80 -2.21
N LYS A 45 1.70 22.77 -2.20
CA LYS A 45 0.26 22.53 -2.08
C LYS A 45 -0.32 22.15 -3.44
N HIS A 46 -0.54 20.86 -3.66
CA HIS A 46 -1.12 20.33 -4.91
C HIS A 46 -2.37 19.47 -4.67
N LEU A 47 -2.90 19.52 -3.45
CA LEU A 47 -4.21 18.97 -3.10
C LEU A 47 -5.28 20.06 -3.28
N ASN A 48 -6.39 19.71 -3.90
CA ASN A 48 -7.56 20.59 -4.01
C ASN A 48 -8.36 20.64 -2.71
N ASP A 49 -9.43 21.44 -2.70
CA ASP A 49 -10.35 21.57 -1.55
C ASP A 49 -11.07 20.24 -1.18
N THR A 50 -10.98 19.22 -2.05
CA THR A 50 -11.49 17.86 -1.84
C THR A 50 -10.38 16.84 -1.55
N GLU A 51 -9.16 17.31 -1.22
CA GLU A 51 -7.99 16.47 -0.89
C GLU A 51 -7.48 15.58 -2.04
N LEU A 52 -7.85 15.88 -3.29
CA LEU A 52 -7.39 15.18 -4.49
C LEU A 52 -6.22 15.91 -5.13
N THR A 53 -5.28 15.13 -5.69
CA THR A 53 -4.14 15.64 -6.44
C THR A 53 -4.59 16.31 -7.74
N GLU A 54 -4.31 17.60 -7.91
CA GLU A 54 -4.57 18.32 -9.18
C GLU A 54 -3.42 18.22 -10.17
N HIS A 55 -2.21 17.92 -9.68
CA HIS A 55 -0.98 18.02 -10.44
C HIS A 55 -0.25 16.67 -10.51
N THR A 56 -0.54 15.91 -11.57
CA THR A 56 0.05 14.58 -11.81
C THR A 56 1.59 14.59 -11.84
N GLU A 57 2.22 15.69 -12.27
CA GLU A 57 3.69 15.77 -12.29
C GLU A 57 4.28 15.87 -10.88
N LEU A 58 3.64 16.61 -9.97
CA LEU A 58 4.04 16.67 -8.56
C LEU A 58 3.74 15.37 -7.82
N GLU A 59 2.67 14.67 -8.22
CA GLU A 59 2.33 13.34 -7.71
C GLU A 59 3.43 12.32 -8.03
N LYS A 60 3.95 12.33 -9.27
CA LYS A 60 5.09 11.49 -9.66
C LYS A 60 6.34 11.86 -8.89
N GLU A 61 6.58 13.14 -8.61
CA GLU A 61 7.72 13.55 -7.79
C GLU A 61 7.60 13.09 -6.34
N ASN A 62 6.40 13.17 -5.76
CA ASN A 62 6.13 12.59 -4.44
C ASN A 62 6.30 11.07 -4.45
N PHE A 63 5.88 10.40 -5.53
CA PHE A 63 6.04 8.96 -5.69
C PHE A 63 7.51 8.53 -5.69
N LYS A 64 8.44 9.33 -6.22
CA LYS A 64 9.88 9.00 -6.21
C LYS A 64 10.45 8.81 -4.79
N VAL A 65 9.80 9.35 -3.76
CA VAL A 65 10.20 9.08 -2.37
C VAL A 65 10.14 7.58 -2.04
N THR A 66 9.24 6.84 -2.68
CA THR A 66 9.09 5.39 -2.50
C THR A 66 10.30 4.60 -3.02
N GLU A 67 11.15 5.19 -3.86
CA GLU A 67 12.42 4.56 -4.30
C GLU A 67 13.35 4.27 -3.12
N VAL A 68 13.15 4.92 -1.97
CA VAL A 68 13.88 4.59 -0.73
C VAL A 68 13.72 3.13 -0.32
N TRP A 69 12.63 2.47 -0.71
CA TRP A 69 12.40 1.06 -0.40
C TRP A 69 13.00 0.11 -1.43
N SER A 70 13.42 0.59 -2.61
CA SER A 70 14.02 -0.23 -3.67
C SER A 70 15.38 -0.83 -3.25
N ILE A 71 16.01 -0.32 -2.20
CA ILE A 71 17.24 -0.90 -1.63
C ILE A 71 16.98 -2.14 -0.76
N ASN A 72 15.72 -2.39 -0.39
CA ASN A 72 15.36 -3.48 0.49
C ASN A 72 15.00 -4.76 -0.27
N VAL A 73 15.16 -5.87 0.44
CA VAL A 73 14.67 -7.18 0.03
C VAL A 73 13.70 -7.63 1.11
N PHE A 74 12.45 -7.88 0.73
CA PHE A 74 11.42 -8.43 1.61
C PHE A 74 11.14 -9.88 1.23
N ASP A 75 11.26 -10.78 2.21
CA ASP A 75 11.02 -12.22 2.04
C ASP A 75 11.75 -12.85 0.85
N GLU A 76 13.02 -12.50 0.64
CA GLU A 76 13.86 -12.95 -0.49
C GLU A 76 13.50 -12.34 -1.86
N TYR A 77 12.51 -11.46 -1.91
CA TYR A 77 12.11 -10.75 -3.13
C TYR A 77 12.56 -9.28 -3.12
N PRO A 78 13.07 -8.75 -4.25
CA PRO A 78 13.39 -7.34 -4.37
C PRO A 78 12.13 -6.49 -4.38
N VAL A 79 12.21 -5.31 -3.77
CA VAL A 79 11.09 -4.36 -3.76
C VAL A 79 11.06 -3.56 -5.06
N VAL A 80 9.89 -3.48 -5.68
CA VAL A 80 9.64 -2.67 -6.87
C VAL A 80 8.49 -1.72 -6.56
N ALA A 81 8.72 -0.42 -6.72
CA ALA A 81 7.69 0.60 -6.63
C ALA A 81 7.19 0.97 -8.04
N GLU A 82 5.90 0.81 -8.30
CA GLU A 82 5.27 1.20 -9.56
C GLU A 82 4.22 2.30 -9.32
N TYR A 83 4.28 3.37 -10.12
CA TYR A 83 3.29 4.44 -10.06
C TYR A 83 2.05 4.01 -10.84
N ILE A 84 0.92 3.86 -10.14
CA ILE A 84 -0.37 3.55 -10.73
C ILE A 84 -1.20 4.84 -10.80
N ASN A 85 -1.65 5.21 -11.99
CA ASN A 85 -2.48 6.40 -12.16
C ASN A 85 -3.91 6.13 -11.64
N PRO A 86 -4.39 6.85 -10.60
CA PRO A 86 -5.69 6.60 -10.01
C PRO A 86 -6.85 6.87 -10.99
N LEU A 87 -6.69 7.78 -11.96
CA LEU A 87 -7.73 8.10 -12.95
C LEU A 87 -8.05 6.95 -13.92
N GLN A 88 -7.25 5.89 -13.92
CA GLN A 88 -7.48 4.71 -14.77
C GLN A 88 -8.41 3.68 -14.13
N PHE A 89 -8.71 3.82 -12.84
CA PHE A 89 -9.49 2.87 -12.07
C PHE A 89 -10.69 3.57 -11.43
N THR A 90 -11.84 2.89 -11.39
CA THR A 90 -12.93 3.31 -10.51
C THR A 90 -12.60 2.91 -9.07
N ASP A 91 -13.19 3.56 -8.07
CA ASP A 91 -12.98 3.22 -6.65
C ASP A 91 -13.18 1.71 -6.37
N ASP A 92 -14.22 1.11 -6.98
CA ASP A 92 -14.50 -0.32 -6.90
C ASP A 92 -13.39 -1.22 -7.48
N GLN A 93 -12.63 -0.73 -8.47
CA GLN A 93 -11.52 -1.46 -9.08
C GLN A 93 -10.25 -1.37 -8.22
N LEU A 94 -10.02 -0.24 -7.54
CA LEU A 94 -8.90 -0.08 -6.61
C LEU A 94 -9.05 -1.01 -5.39
N GLU A 95 -10.24 -1.07 -4.78
CA GLU A 95 -10.50 -2.00 -3.67
C GLU A 95 -10.34 -3.48 -4.08
N MET A 96 -10.71 -3.81 -5.32
CA MET A 96 -10.59 -5.16 -5.86
C MET A 96 -9.13 -5.55 -6.13
N VAL A 97 -8.28 -4.61 -6.57
CA VAL A 97 -6.84 -4.85 -6.80
C VAL A 97 -6.13 -5.15 -5.46
N ASP A 98 -6.36 -4.36 -4.43
CA ASP A 98 -5.79 -4.59 -3.10
C ASP A 98 -6.20 -5.94 -2.51
N SER A 99 -7.49 -6.27 -2.66
CA SER A 99 -8.04 -7.54 -2.20
C SER A 99 -7.47 -8.73 -2.98
N THR A 100 -7.29 -8.61 -4.29
CA THR A 100 -6.77 -9.68 -5.16
C THR A 100 -5.28 -9.92 -4.93
N LEU A 101 -4.50 -8.85 -4.75
CA LEU A 101 -3.08 -8.92 -4.39
C LEU A 101 -2.88 -9.62 -3.03
N ALA A 102 -3.69 -9.25 -2.04
CA ALA A 102 -3.68 -9.90 -0.71
C ALA A 102 -4.03 -11.40 -0.80
N LEU A 103 -4.99 -11.77 -1.65
CA LEU A 103 -5.45 -13.16 -1.81
C LEU A 103 -4.41 -14.04 -2.52
N ASN A 104 -3.81 -13.55 -3.60
CA ASN A 104 -2.78 -14.27 -4.35
C ASN A 104 -1.53 -14.52 -3.50
N ASN A 105 -1.07 -13.51 -2.77
CA ASN A 105 0.04 -13.64 -1.82
C ASN A 105 -0.25 -14.67 -0.71
N THR A 106 -1.52 -14.83 -0.34
CA THR A 106 -1.94 -15.84 0.64
C THR A 106 -1.93 -17.23 0.02
N LEU A 107 -2.41 -17.38 -1.22
CA LEU A 107 -2.51 -18.67 -1.93
C LEU A 107 -1.14 -19.26 -2.30
N ASP A 108 -0.21 -18.44 -2.81
CA ASP A 108 1.13 -18.89 -3.21
C ASP A 108 1.95 -19.48 -2.04
N ARG A 109 1.61 -19.09 -0.80
CA ARG A 109 2.23 -19.60 0.42
C ARG A 109 1.62 -20.92 0.95
N TYR A 110 0.43 -21.30 0.49
CA TYR A 110 -0.19 -22.59 0.85
C TYR A 110 0.08 -23.69 -0.18
N ILE A 111 0.61 -23.33 -1.35
CA ILE A 111 0.90 -24.26 -2.46
C ILE A 111 2.39 -24.67 -2.48
N ASN A 112 3.25 -24.05 -1.65
CA ASN A 112 4.65 -24.44 -1.44
C ASN A 112 4.89 -25.02 -0.04
#